data_AF-A0AA46UFK4-F1
#
_entry.id   AF-A0AA46UFK4-F1
#
_cell.length_a   1.000
_cell.length_b   1.000
_cell.length_c   1.000
_cell.angle_alpha   90.00
_cell.angle_beta   90.00
_cell.angle_gamma   90.00
#
_symmetry.space_group_name_H-M   'P 1'
#
loop_
_entity.id
_entity.type
_entity.pdbx_description
1 polymer ?
#
loop_
_entity_poly.entity_id
_entity_poly.type
_entity_poly.pdbx_seq_one_letter_code
_entity_poly.pdbx_strand_id
1 'polypeptide(L)' 'MITEELKKHVVEFVEMEQHSYSMDLMILEYVARSLQITKKDAAEALETLKK' A
#
# COMPACT_ATOMS: atom_id res chain seq x y z
N MET A 1 -0.93 13.71 -5.10
CA MET A 1 -1.44 13.14 -6.36
C MET A 1 -0.41 12.20 -6.91
N ILE A 2 -0.47 10.97 -6.43
CA ILE A 2 0.33 9.86 -6.92
C ILE A 2 -0.20 9.39 -8.27
N THR A 3 0.67 8.75 -9.07
CA THR A 3 0.26 8.18 -10.37
C THR A 3 -0.63 6.96 -10.17
N GLU A 4 -1.51 6.69 -11.14
CA GLU A 4 -2.36 5.48 -11.12
C GLU A 4 -1.54 4.19 -11.13
N GLU A 5 -0.36 4.22 -11.76
CA GLU A 5 0.59 3.11 -11.76
C GLU A 5 1.13 2.83 -10.35
N LEU A 6 1.48 3.88 -9.60
CA LEU A 6 1.92 3.71 -8.21
C LEU A 6 0.80 3.17 -7.32
N LYS A 7 -0.44 3.66 -7.50
CA LYS A 7 -1.61 3.13 -6.78
C LYS A 7 -1.79 1.65 -7.02
N LYS A 8 -1.76 1.23 -8.29
CA LYS A 8 -1.92 -0.17 -8.68
C LYS A 8 -0.82 -1.03 -8.06
N HIS A 9 0.42 -0.56 -8.09
CA HIS A 9 1.53 -1.28 -7.49
C HIS A 9 1.39 -1.44 -5.96
N VAL A 10 0.92 -0.40 -5.26
CA VAL A 10 0.64 -0.47 -3.82
C VAL A 10 -0.49 -1.47 -3.54
N VAL A 11 -1.56 -1.48 -4.35
CA VAL A 11 -2.67 -2.42 -4.21
C VAL A 11 -2.21 -3.87 -4.39
N GLU A 12 -1.51 -4.18 -5.48
CA GLU A 12 -1.00 -5.52 -5.76
C GLU A 12 -0.06 -6.02 -4.65
N PHE A 13 0.80 -5.14 -4.13
CA PHE A 13 1.65 -5.43 -2.98
C PHE A 13 0.81 -5.75 -1.74
N VAL A 14 -0.23 -4.95 -1.46
CA VAL A 14 -1.08 -5.15 -0.28
C VAL A 14 -1.83 -6.47 -0.34
N GLU A 15 -2.41 -6.80 -1.49
CA GLU A 15 -3.13 -8.05 -1.71
C GLU A 15 -2.20 -9.27 -1.56
N MET A 16 -1.00 -9.24 -2.15
CA MET A 16 -0.02 -10.33 -2.01
C MET A 16 0.38 -10.58 -0.55
N GLU A 17 0.66 -9.53 0.20
CA GLU A 17 1.09 -9.63 1.59
C GLU A 17 -0.05 -10.11 2.51
N GLN A 18 -1.28 -9.62 2.30
CA GLN A 18 -2.46 -10.09 3.03
C GLN A 18 -2.71 -11.58 2.79
N HIS A 19 -2.57 -12.03 1.53
CA HIS A 19 -2.78 -13.43 1.17
C HIS A 19 -1.69 -14.35 1.75
N SER A 20 -0.46 -13.85 1.89
CA SER A 20 0.70 -14.63 2.33
C SER A 20 0.86 -14.69 3.85
N TYR A 21 0.52 -13.63 4.58
CA TYR A 21 0.88 -13.49 5.99
C TYR A 21 -0.30 -13.51 6.99
N SER A 22 -1.56 -13.62 6.54
CA SER A 22 -2.73 -13.41 7.43
C SER A 22 -2.58 -12.13 8.28
N MET A 23 -1.92 -11.10 7.74
CA MET A 23 -1.82 -9.81 8.39
C MET A 23 -3.07 -9.02 8.08
N ASP A 24 -4.02 -9.04 9.01
CA ASP A 24 -5.24 -8.22 8.94
C ASP A 24 -4.94 -6.71 8.97
N LEU A 25 -3.76 -6.29 9.45
CA LEU A 25 -3.35 -4.88 9.53
C LEU A 25 -1.98 -4.63 8.90
N MET A 26 -2.00 -4.18 7.65
CA MET A 26 -0.84 -3.58 7.00
C MET A 26 -0.65 -2.15 7.51
N ILE A 27 0.44 -1.93 8.25
CA ILE A 27 0.79 -0.62 8.80
C ILE A 27 1.35 0.27 7.67
N LEU A 28 0.92 1.53 7.62
CA LEU A 28 1.35 2.53 6.65
C LEU A 28 2.89 2.61 6.52
N GLU A 29 3.58 2.60 7.65
CA GLU A 29 5.04 2.57 7.74
C GLU A 29 5.66 1.40 6.98
N TYR A 30 5.03 0.24 7.02
CA TYR A 30 5.52 -0.96 6.38
C TYR A 30 5.45 -0.82 4.86
N VAL A 31 4.28 -0.41 4.33
CA VAL A 31 4.08 -0.20 2.89
C VAL A 31 5.05 0.86 2.36
N ALA A 32 5.19 1.99 3.06
CA ALA A 32 6.11 3.06 2.67
C ALA A 32 7.56 2.58 2.61
N ARG A 33 8.00 1.78 3.59
CA ARG A 33 9.36 1.22 3.64
C ARG A 33 9.59 0.16 2.57
N SER A 34 8.64 -0.75 2.37
CA SER A 34 8.76 -1.86 1.42
C SER A 34 8.78 -1.39 -0.03
N LEU A 35 7.98 -0.37 -0.36
CA LEU A 35 7.91 0.21 -1.70
C LEU A 35 8.86 1.40 -1.90
N GLN A 36 9.63 1.77 -0.87
CA GLN A 36 10.54 2.91 -0.88
C GLN A 36 9.87 4.23 -1.30
N ILE A 37 8.64 4.44 -0.86
CA ILE A 37 7.84 5.64 -1.11
C ILE A 37 7.66 6.46 0.16
N THR A 38 7.18 7.69 0.03
CA THR A 38 6.87 8.50 1.21
C THR A 38 5.64 7.95 1.93
N LYS A 39 5.57 8.17 3.25
CA LYS A 39 4.36 7.84 4.03
C LYS A 39 3.10 8.51 3.48
N LYS A 40 3.24 9.70 2.90
CA LYS A 40 2.15 10.45 2.29
C LYS A 40 1.60 9.73 1.06
N ASP A 41 2.49 9.24 0.20
CA ASP A 41 2.11 8.51 -1.01
C ASP A 41 1.49 7.16 -0.66
N ALA A 42 2.03 6.46 0.34
CA ALA A 42 1.43 5.24 0.87
C ALA A 42 0.03 5.49 1.45
N ALA A 43 -0.18 6.62 2.15
CA ALA A 43 -1.49 6.99 2.71
C ALA A 43 -2.50 7.24 1.60
N GLU A 44 -2.11 8.04 0.60
CA GLU A 44 -2.97 8.38 -0.54
C GLU A 44 -3.37 7.13 -1.33
N ALA A 45 -2.45 6.17 -1.50
CA ALA A 45 -2.74 4.89 -2.14
C ALA A 45 -3.68 4.00 -1.30
N LEU A 46 -3.43 3.89 0.01
CA LEU A 46 -4.24 3.08 0.92
C LEU A 46 -5.64 3.66 1.18
N GLU A 47 -5.83 4.99 1.12
CA GLU A 47 -7.16 5.60 1.13
C GLU A 47 -8.01 5.16 -0.08
N THR A 48 -7.37 4.89 -1.21
CA THR A 48 -8.05 4.43 -2.43
C THR A 48 -8.55 2.98 -2.29
N LEU A 49 -7.90 2.18 -1.45
CA LEU A 49 -8.28 0.79 -1.13
C LEU A 49 -9.44 0.67 -0.13
N LYS A 50 -9.77 1.73 0.63
CA LYS A 50 -10.85 1.73 1.63
C LYS A 50 -12.23 2.05 1.05
N LYS A 51 -12.35 2.20 -0.27
CA LYS A 51 -13.60 2.44 -1.01
C LYS A 51 -14.13 1.15 -1.61
#